data_AF-A0A0E3V6W4-F1
#
_entry.id   AF-A0A0E3V6W4-F1
#
_cell.length_a   1.000
_cell.length_b   1.000
_cell.length_c   1.000
_cell.angle_alpha   90.00
_cell.angle_beta   90.00
_cell.angle_gamma   90.00
#
_symmetry.space_group_name_H-M   'P 1'
#
loop_
_entity.id
_entity.type
_entity.pdbx_description
1 polymer ?
#
loop_
_entity_poly.entity_id
_entity_poly.type
_entity_poly.pdbx_seq_one_letter_code
_entity_poly.pdbx_strand_id
1 'polypeptide(L)'
;MQIRVLLYTGVLVGLLYGCKPRPFQTNLAGYIIQFPTTLSQLQKQYPTGQLLSDDRFVDSRQTVRIEWWFNVWGNTGNQELRNEPYGVVIFLRGKEAKFDSVKSILQQHYGQIMEPLVFTKSHGNFSGLKPTYVCHTRDGAFIVLTKSDSYRSEPNSLRISIGYNLNTKEEEAFALLGGPIYNDKL
;
A
#
# COMPACT_ATOMS: atom_id res chain seq x y z
N MET A 1 -16.38 47.31 40.22
CA MET A 1 -16.83 46.43 39.13
C MET A 1 -16.49 47.08 37.80
N GLN A 2 -15.38 46.67 37.17
CA GLN A 2 -14.97 47.05 35.83
C GLN A 2 -14.29 45.83 35.21
N ILE A 3 -14.90 45.30 34.15
CA ILE A 3 -14.40 44.13 33.40
C ILE A 3 -13.43 44.66 32.36
N ARG A 4 -12.16 44.24 32.43
CA ARG A 4 -11.17 44.45 31.36
C ARG A 4 -11.23 43.27 30.40
N VAL A 5 -11.64 43.55 29.17
CA VAL A 5 -11.55 42.65 28.03
C VAL A 5 -10.09 42.64 27.56
N LEU A 6 -9.39 41.51 27.70
CA LEU A 6 -8.13 41.26 27.02
C LEU A 6 -8.42 40.45 25.76
N LEU A 7 -8.37 41.12 24.61
CA LEU A 7 -8.24 40.46 23.30
C LEU A 7 -6.86 39.84 23.22
N TYR A 8 -6.79 38.51 23.35
CA TYR A 8 -5.62 37.74 22.92
C TYR A 8 -5.75 37.49 21.41
N THR A 9 -5.12 38.34 20.61
CA THR A 9 -4.71 38.02 19.24
C THR A 9 -3.62 36.97 19.32
N GLY A 10 -4.05 35.71 19.46
CA GLY A 10 -3.19 34.55 19.27
C GLY A 10 -2.74 34.50 17.81
N VAL A 11 -1.50 34.89 17.58
CA VAL A 11 -0.77 34.69 16.33
C VAL A 11 -0.68 33.18 16.08
N LEU A 12 -1.65 32.63 15.35
CA LEU A 12 -1.63 31.26 14.86
C LEU A 12 -0.76 31.23 13.60
N VAL A 13 0.56 31.32 13.77
CA VAL A 13 1.48 30.89 12.71
C VAL A 13 1.41 29.38 12.69
N GLY A 14 0.49 28.88 11.87
CA GLY A 14 0.37 27.48 11.50
C GLY A 14 1.68 27.05 10.86
N LEU A 15 2.56 26.49 11.67
CA LEU A 15 3.62 25.64 11.19
C LEU A 15 2.95 24.47 10.45
N LEU A 16 2.97 24.54 9.13
CA LEU A 16 2.78 23.43 8.20
C LEU A 16 3.93 22.43 8.36
N TYR A 17 4.18 21.94 9.58
CA TYR A 17 4.95 20.72 9.78
C TYR A 17 4.06 19.59 9.24
N GLY A 18 4.41 19.11 8.05
CA GLY A 18 3.76 17.96 7.43
C GLY A 18 3.54 16.87 8.47
N CYS A 19 2.27 16.57 8.76
CA CYS A 19 1.93 15.52 9.69
C CYS A 19 2.59 14.24 9.22
N LYS A 20 3.55 13.73 10.00
CA LYS A 20 4.07 12.38 9.74
C LYS A 20 2.88 11.41 9.81
N PRO A 21 2.73 10.52 8.83
CA PRO A 21 1.61 9.59 8.80
C PRO A 21 1.63 8.69 10.05
N ARG A 22 0.44 8.34 10.56
CA ARG A 22 0.28 7.58 11.80
C ARG A 22 0.69 6.12 11.60
N PRO A 23 1.55 5.55 12.47
CA PRO A 23 1.98 4.16 12.34
C PRO A 23 0.81 3.21 12.09
N PHE A 24 0.98 2.29 11.15
CA PHE A 24 0.00 1.28 10.78
C PHE A 24 0.56 -0.11 11.06
N GLN A 25 -0.21 -0.97 11.71
CA GLN A 25 0.15 -2.36 11.94
C GLN A 25 -1.05 -3.27 11.71
N THR A 26 -0.85 -4.40 11.02
CA THR A 26 -1.88 -5.41 10.80
C THR A 26 -1.28 -6.81 10.72
N ASN A 27 -2.05 -7.82 11.10
CA ASN A 27 -1.72 -9.21 10.82
C ASN A 27 -2.52 -9.69 9.60
N LEU A 28 -1.85 -10.17 8.56
CA LEU A 28 -2.48 -10.66 7.35
C LEU A 28 -1.77 -11.91 6.85
N ALA A 29 -2.53 -12.99 6.60
CA ALA A 29 -1.99 -14.25 6.08
C ALA A 29 -0.79 -14.82 6.88
N GLY A 30 -0.74 -14.55 8.19
CA GLY A 30 0.35 -14.98 9.08
C GLY A 30 1.57 -14.04 9.09
N TYR A 31 1.50 -12.89 8.41
CA TYR A 31 2.52 -11.86 8.39
C TYR A 31 2.10 -10.66 9.24
N ILE A 32 3.02 -10.13 10.03
CA ILE A 32 2.84 -8.85 10.72
C ILE A 32 3.38 -7.76 9.79
N ILE A 33 2.47 -6.96 9.25
CA ILE A 33 2.78 -5.81 8.41
C ILE A 33 2.81 -4.58 9.29
N GLN A 34 3.88 -3.81 9.21
CA GLN A 34 4.05 -2.58 9.96
C GLN A 34 4.62 -1.47 9.06
N PHE A 35 4.08 -0.26 9.21
CA PHE A 35 4.59 0.95 8.60
C PHE A 35 4.67 2.07 9.66
N PRO A 36 5.70 2.94 9.62
CA PRO A 36 6.91 2.77 8.83
C PRO A 36 7.74 1.56 9.31
N THR A 37 8.56 0.98 8.44
CA THR A 37 9.53 -0.07 8.78
C THR A 37 10.79 0.08 7.94
N THR A 38 11.91 -0.50 8.35
CA THR A 38 13.17 -0.45 7.59
C THR A 38 13.53 -1.81 7.02
N LEU A 39 14.39 -1.83 6.00
CA LEU A 39 14.94 -3.09 5.47
C LEU A 39 15.62 -3.93 6.57
N SER A 40 16.37 -3.29 7.48
CA SER A 40 17.04 -3.99 8.58
C SER A 40 16.07 -4.60 9.59
N GLN A 41 14.92 -3.97 9.83
CA GLN A 41 13.85 -4.55 10.63
C GLN A 41 13.19 -5.73 9.92
N LEU A 42 12.93 -5.61 8.62
CA LEU A 42 12.37 -6.68 7.81
C LEU A 42 13.29 -7.91 7.74
N GLN A 43 14.60 -7.71 7.57
CA GLN A 43 15.58 -8.81 7.58
C GLN A 43 15.63 -9.55 8.92
N LYS A 44 15.45 -8.83 10.04
CA LYS A 44 15.35 -9.44 11.38
C LYS A 44 14.04 -10.21 11.55
N GLN A 45 12.93 -9.66 11.05
CA GLN A 45 11.60 -10.25 11.20
C GLN A 45 11.38 -11.44 10.24
N TYR A 46 12.00 -11.41 9.07
CA TYR A 46 11.86 -12.38 7.99
C TYR A 46 13.25 -12.86 7.54
N PRO A 47 13.90 -13.75 8.32
CA PRO A 47 15.30 -14.13 8.10
C PRO A 47 15.53 -14.89 6.78
N THR A 48 14.48 -15.43 6.17
CA THR A 48 14.50 -16.10 4.85
C THR A 48 14.26 -15.17 3.68
N GLY A 49 13.90 -13.91 3.93
CA GLY A 49 13.61 -12.95 2.88
C GLY A 49 14.87 -12.44 2.19
N GLN A 50 14.71 -11.99 0.95
CA GLN A 50 15.79 -11.57 0.08
C GLN A 50 15.47 -10.21 -0.55
N LEU A 51 16.49 -9.35 -0.70
CA LEU A 51 16.36 -8.14 -1.50
C LEU A 51 16.48 -8.51 -2.97
N LEU A 52 15.46 -8.19 -3.77
CA LEU A 52 15.47 -8.34 -5.22
C LEU A 52 15.63 -6.97 -5.88
N SER A 53 16.54 -6.90 -6.85
CA SER A 53 16.66 -5.77 -7.79
C SER A 53 16.79 -4.38 -7.14
N ASP A 54 17.30 -4.32 -5.90
CA ASP A 54 17.38 -3.15 -5.01
C ASP A 54 16.04 -2.43 -4.74
N ASP A 55 14.93 -2.82 -5.36
CA ASP A 55 13.64 -2.12 -5.32
C ASP A 55 12.66 -2.71 -4.31
N ARG A 56 12.84 -3.99 -3.95
CA ARG A 56 11.92 -4.71 -3.07
C ARG A 56 12.59 -5.79 -2.24
N PHE A 57 12.09 -5.98 -1.02
CA PHE A 57 12.41 -7.13 -0.18
C PHE A 57 11.30 -8.17 -0.33
N VAL A 58 11.64 -9.45 -0.48
CA VAL A 58 10.69 -10.53 -0.75
C VAL A 58 10.88 -11.66 0.25
N ASP A 59 9.80 -12.08 0.90
CA ASP A 59 9.74 -13.37 1.62
C ASP A 59 8.73 -14.27 0.91
N SER A 60 9.15 -15.48 0.53
CA SER A 60 8.32 -16.42 -0.21
C SER A 60 8.28 -17.77 0.51
N ARG A 61 7.07 -18.16 0.93
CA ARG A 61 6.74 -19.49 1.43
C ARG A 61 5.94 -20.25 0.37
N GLN A 62 5.66 -21.54 0.57
CA GLN A 62 4.97 -22.36 -0.44
C GLN A 62 3.63 -21.75 -0.89
N THR A 63 2.83 -21.25 0.04
CA THR A 63 1.44 -20.79 -0.23
C THR A 63 1.27 -19.28 -0.28
N VAL A 64 2.27 -18.52 0.18
CA VAL A 64 2.21 -17.06 0.28
C VAL A 64 3.55 -16.47 -0.14
N ARG A 65 3.52 -15.41 -0.93
CA ARG A 65 4.66 -14.55 -1.21
C ARG A 65 4.33 -13.14 -0.80
N ILE A 66 5.26 -12.47 -0.15
CA ILE A 66 5.12 -11.08 0.27
C ILE A 66 6.29 -10.26 -0.25
N GLU A 67 5.99 -9.07 -0.73
CA GLU A 67 6.96 -8.14 -1.29
C GLU A 67 6.79 -6.77 -0.65
N TRP A 68 7.84 -6.24 -0.03
CA TRP A 68 7.89 -4.88 0.48
C TRP A 68 8.62 -4.00 -0.53
N TRP A 69 7.97 -2.92 -0.97
CA TRP A 69 8.45 -2.08 -2.07
C TRP A 69 8.99 -0.77 -1.54
N PHE A 70 10.22 -0.45 -1.90
CA PHE A 70 10.96 0.73 -1.43
C PHE A 70 11.04 1.84 -2.50
N ASN A 71 10.80 1.51 -3.77
CA ASN A 71 10.75 2.49 -4.84
C ASN A 71 9.33 2.64 -5.40
N VAL A 72 8.82 3.87 -5.33
CA VAL A 72 7.48 4.27 -5.75
C VAL A 72 7.36 4.25 -7.29
N TRP A 73 8.47 4.40 -8.00
CA TRP A 73 8.51 4.47 -9.47
C TRP A 73 9.37 3.31 -9.98
N GLY A 74 8.82 2.48 -10.87
CA GLY A 74 9.51 1.28 -11.40
C GLY A 74 10.68 1.55 -12.33
N ASN A 75 11.40 2.66 -12.15
CA ASN A 75 12.48 3.09 -13.01
C ASN A 75 13.83 2.76 -12.35
N THR A 76 14.59 1.88 -13.00
CA THR A 76 15.91 1.39 -12.59
C THR A 76 17.04 2.43 -12.80
N GLY A 77 16.73 3.72 -12.81
CA GLY A 77 17.69 4.79 -13.09
C GLY A 77 17.82 5.76 -11.91
N ASN A 78 18.86 5.60 -11.10
CA ASN A 78 19.38 6.57 -10.12
C ASN A 78 18.34 7.27 -9.21
N GLN A 79 17.23 6.62 -8.86
CA GLN A 79 16.29 7.17 -7.88
C GLN A 79 16.62 6.66 -6.47
N GLU A 80 16.62 7.57 -5.51
CA GLU A 80 16.88 7.27 -4.11
C GLU A 80 15.84 6.27 -3.60
N LEU A 81 16.31 5.09 -3.21
CA LEU A 81 15.50 4.13 -2.48
C LEU A 81 14.95 4.82 -1.23
N ARG A 82 13.64 4.72 -1.00
CA ARG A 82 13.12 5.13 0.30
C ARG A 82 13.74 4.23 1.36
N ASN A 83 14.16 4.81 2.48
CA ASN A 83 14.62 4.05 3.64
C ASN A 83 13.51 3.15 4.23
N GLU A 84 12.25 3.47 3.92
CA GLU A 84 11.05 2.80 4.39
C GLU A 84 10.19 2.39 3.20
N PRO A 85 9.63 1.15 3.18
CA PRO A 85 8.78 0.76 2.08
C PRO A 85 7.49 1.57 2.13
N TYR A 86 7.01 1.98 0.96
CA TYR A 86 5.75 2.72 0.84
C TYR A 86 4.56 1.78 0.63
N GLY A 87 4.83 0.51 0.34
CA GLY A 87 3.78 -0.47 0.14
C GLY A 87 4.28 -1.90 0.31
N VAL A 88 3.32 -2.79 0.55
CA VAL A 88 3.54 -4.23 0.61
C VAL A 88 2.51 -4.93 -0.27
N VAL A 89 2.92 -6.03 -0.89
CA VAL A 89 2.08 -6.84 -1.78
C VAL A 89 2.16 -8.29 -1.34
N ILE A 90 1.00 -8.90 -1.13
CA ILE A 90 0.85 -10.26 -0.62
C ILE A 90 0.11 -11.08 -1.67
N PHE A 91 0.77 -12.10 -2.19
CA PHE A 91 0.22 -13.06 -3.14
C PHE A 91 -0.18 -14.33 -2.39
N LEU A 92 -1.47 -14.67 -2.45
CA LEU A 92 -2.04 -15.90 -1.92
C LEU A 92 -2.20 -16.90 -3.08
N ARG A 93 -1.25 -17.84 -3.20
CA ARG A 93 -1.18 -18.77 -4.34
C ARG A 93 -2.35 -19.74 -4.38
N GLY A 94 -2.93 -19.95 -5.56
CA GLY A 94 -4.05 -20.87 -5.77
C GLY A 94 -5.35 -20.45 -5.05
N LYS A 95 -5.46 -19.19 -4.62
CA LYS A 95 -6.62 -18.68 -3.89
C LYS A 95 -7.56 -17.83 -4.72
N GLU A 96 -7.38 -17.68 -6.04
CA GLU A 96 -8.23 -16.81 -6.88
C GLU A 96 -9.74 -17.05 -6.68
N ALA A 97 -10.18 -18.31 -6.55
CA ALA A 97 -11.57 -18.68 -6.30
C ALA A 97 -12.11 -18.26 -4.92
N LYS A 98 -11.27 -17.74 -4.03
CA LYS A 98 -11.63 -17.24 -2.70
C LYS A 98 -11.80 -15.73 -2.65
N PHE A 99 -11.84 -15.05 -3.80
CA PHE A 99 -11.89 -13.59 -3.91
C PHE A 99 -12.94 -12.96 -2.98
N ASP A 100 -14.21 -13.37 -3.09
CA ASP A 100 -15.30 -12.76 -2.33
C ASP A 100 -15.17 -13.04 -0.83
N SER A 101 -14.74 -14.25 -0.45
CA SER A 101 -14.49 -14.60 0.95
C SER A 101 -13.36 -13.76 1.55
N VAL A 102 -12.27 -13.57 0.81
CA VAL A 102 -11.15 -12.72 1.25
C VAL A 102 -11.59 -11.26 1.33
N LYS A 103 -12.37 -10.76 0.36
CA LYS A 103 -12.96 -9.42 0.41
C LYS A 103 -13.79 -9.22 1.68
N SER A 104 -14.71 -10.14 1.99
CA SER A 104 -15.53 -10.06 3.20
C SER A 104 -14.70 -10.04 4.48
N ILE A 105 -13.66 -10.88 4.56
CA ILE A 105 -12.74 -10.90 5.71
C ILE A 105 -12.00 -9.58 5.86
N LEU A 106 -11.47 -9.02 4.77
CA LEU A 106 -10.77 -7.72 4.79
C LEU A 106 -11.70 -6.60 5.25
N GLN A 107 -12.94 -6.57 4.75
CA GLN A 107 -13.93 -5.57 5.16
C GLN A 107 -14.26 -5.67 6.65
N GLN A 108 -14.45 -6.89 7.17
CA GLN A 108 -14.69 -7.12 8.59
C GLN A 108 -13.47 -6.72 9.42
N HIS A 109 -12.26 -7.10 8.99
CA HIS A 109 -11.01 -6.85 9.70
C HIS A 109 -10.70 -5.36 9.83
N TYR A 110 -10.92 -4.58 8.77
CA TYR A 110 -10.67 -3.13 8.78
C TYR A 110 -11.90 -2.29 9.15
N GLY A 111 -13.09 -2.90 9.26
CA GLY A 111 -14.34 -2.18 9.50
C GLY A 111 -14.69 -1.17 8.41
N GLN A 112 -14.31 -1.46 7.16
CA GLN A 112 -14.48 -0.59 6.00
C GLN A 112 -15.06 -1.39 4.85
N ILE A 113 -15.95 -0.77 4.05
CA ILE A 113 -16.46 -1.39 2.82
C ILE A 113 -15.38 -1.27 1.74
N MET A 114 -15.15 -2.35 1.01
CA MET A 114 -14.25 -2.32 -0.15
C MET A 114 -15.05 -2.03 -1.41
N GLU A 115 -14.73 -0.93 -2.06
CA GLU A 115 -15.40 -0.42 -3.25
C GLU A 115 -14.58 -0.73 -4.50
N PRO A 116 -15.21 -0.90 -5.67
CA PRO A 116 -14.47 -0.98 -6.93
C PRO A 116 -13.59 0.26 -7.11
N LEU A 117 -12.32 0.06 -7.51
CA LEU A 117 -11.44 1.17 -7.84
C LEU A 117 -11.98 1.92 -9.06
N VAL A 118 -12.11 3.24 -8.92
CA VAL A 118 -12.45 4.16 -10.01
C VAL A 118 -11.24 5.02 -10.30
N PHE A 119 -10.73 4.96 -11.52
CA PHE A 119 -9.61 5.80 -11.96
C PHE A 119 -10.09 7.22 -12.21
N THR A 120 -9.47 8.18 -11.52
CA THR A 120 -9.82 9.61 -11.61
C THR A 120 -8.62 10.48 -12.00
N LYS A 121 -7.40 10.00 -11.76
CA LYS A 121 -6.14 10.73 -12.04
C LYS A 121 -5.26 10.04 -13.06
N SER A 122 -5.40 8.72 -13.25
CA SER A 122 -4.61 7.94 -14.19
C SER A 122 -5.26 7.94 -15.57
N HIS A 123 -4.49 8.27 -16.62
CA HIS A 123 -4.99 8.43 -17.99
C HIS A 123 -4.81 7.19 -18.89
N GLY A 124 -4.67 6.00 -18.31
CA GLY A 124 -4.48 4.75 -19.05
C GLY A 124 -5.80 4.07 -19.48
N ASN A 125 -5.73 3.18 -20.48
CA ASN A 125 -6.83 2.27 -20.79
C ASN A 125 -6.78 1.06 -19.84
N PHE A 126 -7.76 0.96 -18.96
CA PHE A 126 -7.84 -0.05 -17.89
C PHE A 126 -8.96 -1.08 -18.10
N SER A 127 -9.58 -1.10 -19.29
CA SER A 127 -10.73 -1.96 -19.61
C SER A 127 -10.45 -3.46 -19.53
N GLY A 128 -9.18 -3.88 -19.63
CA GLY A 128 -8.76 -5.29 -19.55
C GLY A 128 -8.45 -5.79 -18.14
N LEU A 129 -8.57 -4.96 -17.11
CA LEU A 129 -8.15 -5.33 -15.76
C LEU A 129 -9.18 -6.20 -15.06
N LYS A 130 -8.67 -7.15 -14.26
CA LYS A 130 -9.51 -7.88 -13.31
C LYS A 130 -10.09 -6.90 -12.27
N PRO A 131 -11.28 -7.20 -11.70
CA PRO A 131 -11.90 -6.35 -10.69
C PRO A 131 -10.93 -6.04 -9.55
N THR A 132 -10.67 -4.76 -9.35
CA THR A 132 -9.82 -4.25 -8.29
C THR A 132 -10.70 -3.55 -7.28
N TYR A 133 -10.65 -3.98 -6.02
CA TYR A 133 -11.42 -3.42 -4.93
C TYR A 133 -10.48 -2.78 -3.92
N VAL A 134 -10.89 -1.64 -3.37
CA VAL A 134 -10.05 -0.83 -2.52
C VAL A 134 -10.80 -0.30 -1.32
N CYS A 135 -10.09 0.01 -0.24
CA CYS A 135 -10.59 0.81 0.87
C CYS A 135 -9.45 1.53 1.58
N HIS A 136 -9.76 2.61 2.27
CA HIS A 136 -8.85 3.29 3.18
C HIS A 136 -9.14 2.92 4.62
N THR A 137 -8.12 2.53 5.37
CA THR A 137 -8.24 2.32 6.81
C THR A 137 -8.35 3.66 7.54
N ARG A 138 -8.81 3.64 8.80
CA ARG A 138 -8.86 4.84 9.65
C ARG A 138 -7.49 5.47 9.90
N ASP A 139 -6.43 4.67 9.77
CA ASP A 139 -5.04 5.09 9.95
C ASP A 139 -4.41 5.61 8.64
N GLY A 140 -5.18 5.65 7.55
CA GLY A 140 -4.74 6.19 6.26
C GLY A 140 -3.99 5.19 5.39
N ALA A 141 -4.05 3.89 5.68
CA ALA A 141 -3.51 2.85 4.80
C ALA A 141 -4.50 2.56 3.67
N PHE A 142 -4.00 2.43 2.45
CA PHE A 142 -4.76 2.12 1.25
C PHE A 142 -4.67 0.62 0.95
N ILE A 143 -5.77 -0.10 1.13
CA ILE A 143 -5.85 -1.55 0.95
C ILE A 143 -6.43 -1.85 -0.43
N VAL A 144 -5.80 -2.77 -1.15
CA VAL A 144 -6.22 -3.21 -2.49
C VAL A 144 -6.38 -4.72 -2.47
N LEU A 145 -7.47 -5.21 -3.02
CA LEU A 145 -7.68 -6.62 -3.35
C LEU A 145 -7.91 -6.76 -4.85
N THR A 146 -7.13 -7.61 -5.49
CA THR A 146 -7.34 -7.98 -6.88
C THR A 146 -7.04 -9.45 -7.10
N LYS A 147 -7.57 -10.01 -8.17
CA LYS A 147 -7.14 -11.32 -8.68
C LYS A 147 -5.82 -11.09 -9.39
N SER A 148 -4.83 -11.96 -9.20
CA SER A 148 -3.57 -11.80 -9.91
C SER A 148 -3.84 -11.96 -11.40
N ASP A 149 -3.39 -10.96 -12.16
CA ASP A 149 -3.32 -11.06 -13.61
C ASP A 149 -2.20 -12.04 -13.96
N SER A 150 -2.33 -12.71 -15.10
CA SER A 150 -1.28 -13.54 -15.71
C SER A 150 0.01 -12.76 -16.01
N TYR A 151 -0.01 -11.43 -15.86
CA TYR A 151 1.13 -10.53 -16.06
C TYR A 151 2.23 -10.69 -15.00
N ARG A 152 1.91 -11.29 -13.84
CA ARG A 152 2.89 -11.64 -12.82
C ARG A 152 2.90 -13.16 -12.67
N SER A 153 4.08 -13.73 -12.49
CA SER A 153 4.41 -15.18 -12.48
C SER A 153 3.73 -16.01 -11.38
N GLU A 154 2.59 -15.57 -10.86
CA GLU A 154 1.79 -16.18 -9.80
C GLU A 154 0.36 -16.47 -10.32
N PRO A 155 0.18 -17.40 -11.28
CA PRO A 155 -1.13 -17.73 -11.84
C PRO A 155 -2.09 -18.24 -10.76
N ASN A 156 -3.40 -17.97 -10.92
CA ASN A 156 -4.45 -18.39 -10.00
C ASN A 156 -4.30 -17.86 -8.55
N SER A 157 -3.56 -16.78 -8.33
CA SER A 157 -3.37 -16.18 -7.01
C SER A 157 -4.30 -14.99 -6.74
N LEU A 158 -4.56 -14.71 -5.46
CA LEU A 158 -5.12 -13.42 -5.03
C LEU A 158 -3.99 -12.50 -4.62
N ARG A 159 -4.12 -11.22 -4.94
CA ARG A 159 -3.18 -10.18 -4.53
C ARG A 159 -3.87 -9.25 -3.54
N ILE A 160 -3.27 -9.09 -2.37
CA ILE A 160 -3.63 -8.07 -1.39
C ILE A 160 -2.47 -7.09 -1.32
N SER A 161 -2.71 -5.82 -1.63
CA SER A 161 -1.69 -4.78 -1.52
C SER A 161 -2.08 -3.79 -0.43
N ILE A 162 -1.10 -3.29 0.30
CA ILE A 162 -1.28 -2.24 1.32
C ILE A 162 -0.29 -1.13 0.99
N GLY A 163 -0.81 0.00 0.55
CA GLY A 163 -0.07 1.23 0.34
C GLY A 163 -0.17 2.12 1.58
N TYR A 164 0.89 2.85 1.88
CA TYR A 164 0.96 3.71 3.05
C TYR A 164 1.57 5.06 2.67
N ASN A 165 0.90 6.14 3.06
CA ASN A 165 1.29 7.51 2.73
C ASN A 165 1.42 7.74 1.20
N LEU A 166 0.40 7.32 0.46
CA LEU A 166 0.27 7.52 -0.98
C LEU A 166 -0.74 8.64 -1.25
N ASN A 167 -0.49 9.45 -2.27
CA ASN A 167 -1.51 10.33 -2.83
C ASN A 167 -2.40 9.57 -3.83
N THR A 168 -3.54 10.14 -4.24
CA THR A 168 -4.52 9.46 -5.12
C THR A 168 -3.91 8.91 -6.42
N LYS A 169 -2.98 9.65 -7.05
CA LYS A 169 -2.32 9.16 -8.27
C LYS A 169 -1.43 7.95 -7.95
N GLU A 170 -0.72 8.00 -6.82
CA GLU A 170 0.12 6.90 -6.37
C GLU A 170 -0.70 5.67 -5.96
N GLU A 171 -1.85 5.86 -5.33
CA GLU A 171 -2.79 4.80 -4.98
C GLU A 171 -3.33 4.09 -6.22
N GLU A 172 -3.83 4.83 -7.21
CA GLU A 172 -4.33 4.25 -8.46
C GLU A 172 -3.25 3.41 -9.16
N ALA A 173 -2.04 3.95 -9.28
CA ALA A 173 -0.93 3.26 -9.92
C ALA A 173 -0.40 2.07 -9.09
N PHE A 174 -0.36 2.18 -7.77
CA PHE A 174 -0.03 1.07 -6.87
C PHE A 174 -1.08 -0.04 -6.92
N ALA A 175 -2.37 0.30 -7.00
CA ALA A 175 -3.46 -0.66 -7.09
C ALA A 175 -3.44 -1.46 -8.39
N LEU A 176 -2.92 -0.88 -9.47
CA LEU A 176 -2.72 -1.57 -10.74
C LEU A 176 -1.55 -2.52 -10.66
N LEU A 177 -0.40 -1.96 -10.34
CA LEU A 177 0.87 -2.58 -10.64
C LEU A 177 1.44 -3.28 -9.43
N GLY A 178 0.89 -3.10 -8.22
CA GLY A 178 1.47 -3.66 -7.01
C GLY A 178 2.96 -3.30 -6.88
N GLY A 179 3.35 -2.07 -7.23
CA GLY A 179 4.66 -1.56 -6.86
C GLY A 179 5.48 -0.66 -7.82
N PRO A 180 5.20 -0.58 -9.13
CA PRO A 180 5.75 0.55 -9.91
C PRO A 180 4.64 1.51 -10.30
N ILE A 181 4.80 2.81 -10.04
CA ILE A 181 3.92 3.83 -10.62
C ILE A 181 4.39 4.17 -12.03
N TYR A 182 3.45 4.25 -12.97
CA TYR A 182 3.73 4.66 -14.35
C TYR A 182 4.03 6.16 -14.43
N ASN A 183 4.97 6.53 -15.29
CA ASN A 183 5.18 7.93 -15.66
C ASN A 183 4.15 8.28 -16.75
N ASP A 184 3.37 9.36 -16.60
CA ASP A 184 2.31 9.78 -17.54
C ASP A 184 2.83 10.19 -18.94
N LYS A 185 4.07 9.85 -19.29
CA LYS A 185 4.77 10.24 -20.51
C LYS A 185 4.94 9.11 -21.52
N LEU A 186 4.15 8.05 -21.41
CA LEU A 186 4.09 6.97 -22.40
C LEU A 186 2.74 6.99 -23.10
#